data_AF-A0A351T9G9-F1
#
_entry.id   AF-A0A351T9G9-F1
#
_cell.length_a   1.000
_cell.length_b   1.000
_cell.length_c   1.000
_cell.angle_alpha   90.00
_cell.angle_beta   90.00
_cell.angle_gamma   90.00
#
_symmetry.space_group_name_H-M   'P 1'
#
loop_
_entity.id
_entity.type
_entity.pdbx_description
1 polymer ?
#
loop_
_entity_poly.entity_id
_entity_poly.type
_entity_poly.pdbx_seq_one_letter_code
_entity_poly.pdbx_strand_id
1 'polypeptide(L)' 'DIHELSDAEAADRIAADGIDILIDRKGYTFGHRLGIFARRPAPVQVNYLAFGGTMGV' A
#
# COMPACT_ATOMS: atom_id res chain seq x y z
N ASP A 1 8.44 11.58 -0.95
CA ASP A 1 8.40 11.12 0.44
C ASP A 1 6.96 11.28 0.95
N ILE A 2 6.43 10.32 1.71
CA ILE A 2 5.04 10.30 2.21
C ILE A 2 4.95 10.01 3.73
N HIS A 3 6.05 10.08 4.49
CA HIS A 3 6.05 9.71 5.92
C HIS A 3 5.09 10.57 6.77
N GLU A 4 5.00 11.87 6.47
CA GLU A 4 4.12 12.81 7.17
C GLU A 4 2.66 12.76 6.69
N LEU A 5 2.37 12.01 5.62
CA LEU A 5 1.02 11.86 5.09
C LEU A 5 0.27 10.75 5.81
N SER A 6 -0.99 11.01 6.13
CA SER A 6 -1.93 9.96 6.53
C SER A 6 -2.10 8.91 5.42
N ASP A 7 -2.67 7.76 5.77
CA ASP A 7 -2.99 6.71 4.78
C ASP A 7 -3.99 7.16 3.71
N ALA A 8 -4.85 8.12 4.03
CA ALA A 8 -5.80 8.69 3.07
C ALA A 8 -5.07 9.59 2.07
N GLU A 9 -4.29 10.55 2.56
CA GLU A 9 -3.55 11.49 1.72
C GLU A 9 -2.53 10.77 0.83
N ALA A 10 -1.85 9.75 1.37
CA ALA A 10 -0.94 8.93 0.59
C ALA A 10 -1.67 8.14 -0.52
N ALA A 11 -2.84 7.58 -0.24
CA ALA A 11 -3.64 6.87 -1.24
C ALA A 11 -4.15 7.81 -2.34
N ASP A 12 -4.66 8.99 -1.97
CA ASP A 12 -5.11 10.00 -2.93
C ASP A 12 -3.96 10.45 -3.83
N ARG A 13 -2.76 10.62 -3.26
CA ARG A 13 -1.56 10.93 -4.03
C ARG A 13 -1.17 9.81 -4.99
N ILE A 14 -1.17 8.55 -4.55
CA ILE A 14 -0.86 7.39 -5.40
C ILE A 14 -1.85 7.29 -6.58
N ALA A 15 -3.14 7.52 -6.33
CA ALA A 15 -4.16 7.52 -7.37
C ALA A 15 -3.99 8.70 -8.35
N ALA A 16 -3.70 9.90 -7.84
CA ALA A 16 -3.44 11.08 -8.66
C ALA A 16 -2.17 10.94 -9.53
N ASP A 17 -1.16 10.23 -9.02
CA ASP A 17 0.07 9.92 -9.74
C ASP A 17 -0.16 8.84 -10.83
N GLY A 18 -1.33 8.20 -10.88
CA GLY A 18 -1.71 7.25 -11.94
C GLY A 18 -0.97 5.91 -11.87
N ILE A 19 -0.69 5.42 -10.66
CA ILE A 19 0.06 4.17 -10.47
C ILE A 19 -0.79 2.95 -10.81
N ASP A 20 -0.35 2.15 -11.79
CA ASP A 20 -1.06 0.93 -12.21
C ASP A 20 -0.86 -0.26 -11.26
N ILE A 21 0.37 -0.42 -10.72
CA ILE A 21 0.75 -1.55 -9.87
C ILE A 21 1.38 -1.04 -8.57
N LEU A 22 0.72 -1.30 -7.45
CA LEU A 22 1.21 -0.95 -6.12
C LEU A 22 1.72 -2.20 -5.38
N ILE A 23 2.96 -2.14 -4.88
CA ILE A 23 3.63 -3.28 -4.23
C ILE A 23 3.80 -3.02 -2.72
N ASP A 24 3.19 -3.86 -1.90
CA ASP A 24 3.39 -3.92 -0.46
C ASP A 24 4.66 -4.72 -0.16
N ARG A 25 5.64 -4.05 0.45
CA ARG A 25 6.91 -4.61 0.91
C ARG A 25 6.99 -4.76 2.43
N LYS A 26 5.87 -4.74 3.13
CA LYS A 26 5.80 -4.88 4.60
C LYS A 26 4.88 -6.01 5.02
N GLY A 27 3.69 -6.15 4.43
CA GLY A 27 2.64 -7.01 4.96
C GLY A 27 2.37 -6.72 6.43
N TYR A 28 2.08 -7.74 7.24
CA TYR A 28 1.80 -7.58 8.68
C TYR A 28 3.05 -7.39 9.56
N THR A 29 4.09 -6.73 9.06
CA THR A 29 5.30 -6.41 9.84
C THR A 29 5.24 -5.01 10.46
N PHE A 30 6.21 -4.67 11.32
CA PHE A 30 6.25 -3.37 11.99
C PHE A 30 6.33 -2.19 11.00
N GLY A 31 5.55 -1.15 11.27
CA GLY A 31 5.50 0.07 10.46
C GLY A 31 4.82 -0.11 9.10
N HIS A 32 3.99 -1.14 8.94
CA HIS A 32 3.18 -1.31 7.74
C HIS A 32 2.17 -0.17 7.58
N ARG A 33 1.83 0.12 6.32
CA ARG A 33 0.88 1.15 5.91
C ARG A 33 -0.30 0.52 5.16
N LEU A 34 -0.83 -0.60 5.68
CA LEU A 34 -1.87 -1.39 4.99
C LEU A 34 -3.18 -0.63 4.78
N GLY A 35 -3.43 0.44 5.55
CA GLY A 35 -4.57 1.34 5.32
C GLY A 35 -4.48 2.11 4.00
N ILE A 36 -3.30 2.25 3.38
CA ILE A 36 -3.16 2.72 1.99
C ILE A 36 -3.76 1.68 1.03
N PHE A 37 -3.34 0.42 1.15
CA PHE A 37 -3.77 -0.68 0.27
C PHE A 37 -5.26 -1.00 0.40
N ALA A 38 -5.82 -0.84 1.59
CA ALA A 38 -7.26 -1.00 1.84
C ALA A 38 -8.12 -0.03 1.02
N ARG A 39 -7.58 1.14 0.64
CA ARG A 39 -8.28 2.14 -0.18
C ARG A 39 -8.20 1.88 -1.68
N ARG A 40 -7.42 0.88 -2.11
CA ARG A 40 -7.24 0.49 -3.51
C ARG A 40 -6.86 1.64 -4.46
N PRO A 41 -5.83 2.45 -4.17
CA PRO A 41 -5.44 3.57 -5.03
C PRO A 41 -4.79 3.16 -6.36
N ALA A 42 -4.45 1.88 -6.54
CA ALA A 42 -3.98 1.31 -7.79
C ALA A 42 -4.87 0.11 -8.19
N PRO A 43 -5.08 -0.13 -9.51
CA PRO A 43 -5.93 -1.22 -9.98
C PRO A 43 -5.36 -2.61 -9.62
N VAL A 44 -4.03 -2.76 -9.64
CA VAL A 44 -3.34 -3.99 -9.23
C VAL A 44 -2.53 -3.73 -7.96
N GLN A 45 -2.71 -4.58 -6.95
CA GLN A 45 -2.00 -4.51 -5.68
C GLN A 45 -1.38 -5.86 -5.34
N VAL A 46 -0.11 -5.88 -4.96
CA VAL A 46 0.67 -7.10 -4.74
C VAL A 46 1.40 -7.03 -3.41
N ASN A 47 1.30 -8.07 -2.59
CA ASN A 47 2.23 -8.27 -1.47
C ASN A 47 3.46 -9.06 -1.95
N TYR A 48 4.66 -8.58 -1.62
CA TYR A 48 5.90 -9.22 -2.05
C TYR A 48 7.02 -9.12 -1.01
N LEU A 49 7.80 -10.22 -0.92
CA LEU A 49 9.07 -10.36 -0.21
C LEU A 49 9.00 -10.36 1.33
N ALA A 50 8.46 -9.32 1.94
CA ALA A 50 8.69 -9.08 3.38
C ALA A 50 7.78 -9.87 4.31
N PHE A 51 6.59 -10.26 3.85
CA PHE A 51 5.64 -11.03 4.64
C PHE A 51 5.47 -12.40 3.98
N GLY A 52 5.92 -13.45 4.66
CA GLY A 52 5.90 -14.83 4.16
C GLY A 52 4.53 -15.51 4.28
N GLY A 53 3.45 -14.78 4.01
CA GLY A 53 2.08 -15.26 4.20
C GLY A 53 1.07 -14.53 3.33
N THR A 54 -0.17 -15.00 3.36
CA THR A 54 -1.31 -14.36 2.66
C THR A 54 -1.77 -13.09 3.38
N MET A 55 -2.23 -12.10 2.61
CA MET A 55 -2.84 -10.89 3.17
C MET A 55 -4.27 -11.10 3.68
N GLY A 56 -4.94 -12.17 3.23
CA GLY A 56 -6.29 -12.54 3.70
C GLY A 56 -7.43 -11.61 3.24
N VAL A 57 -7.22 -10.83 2.17
CA VAL A 57 -8.15 -9.82 1.63
C VAL A 57 -8.29 -9.93 0.12
#